data_AF-A0A3N5ZHJ9-F1
#
_entry.id   AF-A0A3N5ZHJ9-F1
#
_cell.length_a   1.000
_cell.length_b   1.000
_cell.length_c   1.000
_cell.angle_alpha   90.00
_cell.angle_beta   90.00
_cell.angle_gamma   90.00
#
_symmetry.space_group_name_H-M   'P 1'
#
loop_
_entity.id
_entity.type
_entity.pdbx_description
1 polymer ?
#
loop_
_entity_poly.entity_id
_entity_poly.type
_entity_poly.pdbx_seq_one_letter_code
_entity_poly.pdbx_strand_id
1 'polypeptide(L)'
;MRVSRLFRVSSLPYPFTDLWPVLEDVYAAFGRERLIWGSGYPEVLTAEGGYRGAAALVGELPFLKQADLELIQEANAARLWFK
;
A
#
# COMPACT_ATOMS: atom_id res chain seq x y z
N MET A 1 7.10 1.06 8.14
CA MET A 1 7.06 0.05 7.06
C MET A 1 6.34 0.66 5.87
N ARG A 2 6.79 0.40 4.63
CA ARG A 2 6.17 0.98 3.41
C ARG A 2 5.51 -0.10 2.55
N VAL A 3 4.25 0.11 2.21
CA VAL A 3 3.51 -0.69 1.23
C VAL A 3 3.65 -0.02 -0.14
N SER A 4 4.46 -0.62 -1.02
CA SER A 4 4.77 -0.06 -2.35
C SER A 4 5.30 -1.16 -3.28
N ARG A 5 5.17 -0.96 -4.60
CA ARG A 5 5.84 -1.80 -5.63
C ARG A 5 5.49 -3.29 -5.55
N LEU A 6 4.24 -3.61 -5.24
CA LEU A 6 3.76 -5.01 -5.21
C LEU A 6 3.92 -5.71 -6.56
N PHE A 7 3.77 -4.97 -7.66
CA PHE A 7 3.99 -5.44 -9.02
C PHE A 7 5.38 -6.03 -9.29
N ARG A 8 6.38 -5.81 -8.42
CA ARG A 8 7.73 -6.41 -8.56
C ARG A 8 7.83 -7.81 -7.97
N VAL A 9 6.89 -8.19 -7.12
CA VAL A 9 6.94 -9.40 -6.30
C VAL A 9 5.74 -10.31 -6.56
N SER A 10 4.61 -9.71 -6.93
CA SER A 10 3.39 -10.42 -7.29
C SER A 10 3.62 -11.37 -8.47
N SER A 11 3.06 -12.56 -8.38
CA SER A 11 2.91 -13.49 -9.50
C SER A 11 1.55 -13.36 -10.19
N LEU A 12 0.61 -12.61 -9.59
CA LEU A 12 -0.71 -12.35 -10.15
C LEU A 12 -0.82 -10.94 -10.73
N PRO A 13 -1.74 -10.71 -11.68
CA PRO A 13 -2.07 -9.37 -12.16
C PRO A 13 -2.63 -8.49 -11.04
N TYR A 14 -2.74 -7.19 -11.30
CA TYR A 14 -3.44 -6.26 -10.40
C TYR A 14 -4.84 -6.82 -10.03
N PRO A 15 -5.25 -6.81 -8.74
CA PRO A 15 -4.69 -6.08 -7.61
C PRO A 15 -3.69 -6.87 -6.74
N PHE A 16 -2.97 -7.84 -7.32
CA PHE A 16 -1.88 -8.57 -6.64
C PHE A 16 -2.38 -9.38 -5.43
N THR A 17 -3.48 -10.10 -5.62
CA THR A 17 -4.23 -10.79 -4.54
C THR A 17 -3.44 -11.88 -3.82
N ASP A 18 -2.41 -12.43 -4.46
CA ASP A 18 -1.45 -13.36 -3.87
C ASP A 18 -0.65 -12.74 -2.71
N LEU A 19 -0.48 -11.42 -2.71
CA LEU A 19 0.24 -10.69 -1.66
C LEU A 19 -0.67 -10.20 -0.53
N TRP A 20 -2.01 -10.30 -0.66
CA TRP A 20 -2.93 -9.77 0.36
C TRP A 20 -2.76 -10.41 1.75
N PRO A 21 -2.59 -11.73 1.89
CA PRO A 21 -2.31 -12.33 3.21
C PRO A 21 -1.02 -11.79 3.84
N VAL A 22 0.01 -11.55 3.03
CA VAL A 22 1.28 -10.98 3.49
C VAL A 22 1.09 -9.54 3.97
N LEU A 23 0.24 -8.77 3.29
CA LEU A 23 -0.09 -7.40 3.71
C LEU A 23 -0.91 -7.38 5.00
N GLU A 24 -1.77 -8.38 5.22
CA GLU A 24 -2.51 -8.56 6.46
C GLU A 24 -1.56 -8.87 7.63
N ASP A 25 -0.59 -9.76 7.43
CA ASP A 25 0.45 -10.06 8.42
C ASP A 25 1.29 -8.81 8.75
N VAL A 26 1.67 -8.04 7.72
CA VAL A 26 2.37 -6.76 7.89
C VAL A 26 1.51 -5.76 8.65
N TYR A 27 0.21 -5.69 8.37
CA TYR A 27 -0.72 -4.85 9.12
C TYR A 27 -0.82 -5.28 10.58
N ALA A 28 -0.95 -6.59 10.86
CA ALA A 28 -1.01 -7.13 12.21
C ALA A 28 0.28 -6.85 13.02
N ALA A 29 1.45 -6.98 12.38
CA ALA A 29 2.74 -6.77 13.04
C ALA A 29 3.06 -5.28 13.29
N PHE A 30 2.83 -4.42 12.30
CA PHE A 30 3.22 -3.01 12.39
C PHE A 30 2.10 -2.11 12.89
N GLY A 31 0.83 -2.47 12.72
CA GLY A 31 -0.31 -1.63 13.01
C GLY A 31 -0.42 -0.43 12.08
N ARG A 32 -1.64 0.11 11.99
CA ARG A 32 -2.01 1.21 11.09
C ARG A 32 -1.16 2.48 11.22
N GLU A 33 -0.58 2.77 12.38
CA GLU A 33 0.18 4.00 12.64
C GLU A 33 1.63 3.97 12.12
N ARG A 34 2.12 2.79 11.72
CA ARG A 34 3.51 2.60 11.27
C ARG A 34 3.61 2.15 9.82
N LEU A 35 2.49 2.17 9.11
CA LEU A 35 2.40 1.88 7.69
C LEU A 35 2.31 3.17 6.89
N ILE A 36 3.09 3.25 5.82
CA ILE A 36 3.01 4.33 4.83
C ILE A 36 2.81 3.72 3.45
N TRP A 37 2.03 4.37 2.61
CA TRP A 37 1.85 3.99 1.22
C TRP A 37 2.89 4.68 0.31
N GLY A 38 3.18 4.07 -0.84
CA GLY A 38 3.88 4.74 -1.92
C GLY A 38 3.63 4.08 -3.28
N SER A 39 3.45 4.90 -4.31
CA SER A 39 3.12 4.44 -5.67
C SER A 39 4.23 3.61 -6.32
N GLY A 40 5.50 3.91 -6.02
CA GLY A 40 6.63 3.31 -6.72
C GLY A 40 6.93 3.96 -8.08
N TYR A 41 6.48 5.21 -8.29
CA TYR A 41 6.89 6.01 -9.44
C TYR A 41 8.43 6.11 -9.56
N PRO A 42 9.00 6.05 -10.78
CA PRO A 42 8.33 5.99 -12.09
C PRO A 42 7.97 4.58 -12.58
N GLU A 43 8.52 3.53 -11.97
CA GLU A 43 8.38 2.13 -12.40
C GLU A 43 6.91 1.68 -12.47
N VAL A 44 6.07 2.23 -11.59
CA VAL A 44 4.62 1.97 -11.58
C VAL A 44 3.93 2.33 -12.90
N LEU A 45 4.49 3.24 -13.71
CA LEU A 45 3.89 3.64 -14.99
C LEU A 45 3.87 2.50 -16.02
N THR A 46 4.83 1.57 -15.92
CA THR A 46 4.91 0.40 -16.81
C THR A 46 4.30 -0.85 -16.19
N ALA A 47 3.85 -0.77 -14.93
CA ALA A 47 3.22 -1.88 -14.22
C ALA A 47 1.71 -1.95 -14.51
N GLU A 48 1.14 -3.15 -14.39
CA GLU A 48 -0.30 -3.36 -14.49
C GLU A 48 -1.05 -2.61 -13.38
N GLY A 49 -2.20 -2.01 -13.73
CA GLY A 49 -2.93 -1.08 -12.86
C GLY A 49 -2.38 0.36 -12.87
N GLY A 50 -1.09 0.55 -13.22
CA GLY A 50 -0.47 1.85 -13.33
C GLY A 50 -0.51 2.68 -12.04
N TYR A 51 -0.30 4.00 -12.17
CA TYR A 51 -0.37 4.90 -11.02
C TYR A 51 -1.75 4.91 -10.34
N ARG A 52 -2.84 4.80 -11.14
CA ARG A 52 -4.22 4.78 -10.61
C ARG A 52 -4.48 3.55 -9.74
N GLY A 53 -4.08 2.37 -10.20
CA GLY A 53 -4.20 1.14 -9.43
C GLY A 53 -3.35 1.19 -8.16
N ALA A 54 -2.11 1.69 -8.25
CA ALA A 54 -1.28 1.85 -7.07
C ALA A 54 -1.92 2.78 -6.02
N ALA A 55 -2.57 3.86 -6.43
CA ALA A 55 -3.27 4.78 -5.54
C ALA A 55 -4.55 4.18 -4.92
N ALA A 56 -5.26 3.32 -5.67
CA ALA A 56 -6.48 2.67 -5.23
C ALA A 56 -6.23 1.45 -4.33
N LEU A 57 -5.14 0.72 -4.54
CA LEU A 57 -4.83 -0.58 -3.94
C LEU A 57 -5.06 -0.66 -2.43
N VAL A 58 -4.65 0.35 -1.65
CA VAL A 58 -4.81 0.32 -0.19
C VAL A 58 -6.29 0.31 0.20
N GLY A 59 -7.15 1.00 -0.55
CA GLY A 59 -8.60 0.98 -0.36
C GLY A 59 -9.28 -0.31 -0.79
N GLU A 60 -8.60 -1.18 -1.53
CA GLU A 60 -9.12 -2.48 -1.98
C GLU A 60 -8.79 -3.62 -0.99
N LEU A 61 -7.92 -3.37 0.01
CA LEU A 61 -7.54 -4.38 1.00
C LEU A 61 -8.69 -4.62 2.00
N PRO A 62 -9.21 -5.86 2.11
CA PRO A 62 -10.45 -6.15 2.84
C PRO A 62 -10.34 -5.99 4.35
N PHE A 63 -9.12 -6.00 4.90
CA PHE A 63 -8.86 -5.87 6.33
C PHE A 63 -8.66 -4.41 6.79
N LEU A 64 -8.57 -3.45 5.85
CA LEU A 64 -8.41 -2.04 6.19
C LEU A 64 -9.75 -1.32 6.33
N LYS A 65 -9.84 -0.43 7.31
CA LYS A 65 -10.99 0.47 7.49
C LYS A 65 -10.68 1.86 6.94
N GLN A 66 -11.71 2.67 6.70
CA GLN A 66 -11.54 4.05 6.20
C GLN A 66 -10.57 4.88 7.05
N ALA A 67 -10.65 4.77 8.39
CA ALA A 67 -9.74 5.45 9.31
C ALA A 67 -8.27 5.00 9.17
N ASP A 68 -8.01 3.79 8.67
CA ASP A 68 -6.66 3.31 8.41
C ASP A 68 -6.11 3.90 7.11
N LEU A 69 -6.97 4.15 6.11
CA LEU A 69 -6.57 4.73 4.83
C LEU A 69 -6.01 6.15 5.01
N GLU A 70 -6.69 6.99 5.78
CA GLU A 70 -6.25 8.36 6.09
C GLU A 70 -4.86 8.38 6.76
N LEU A 71 -4.61 7.43 7.67
CA LEU A 71 -3.31 7.29 8.31
C LEU A 71 -2.23 6.84 7.32
N ILE A 72 -2.51 5.80 6.55
CA ILE A 72 -1.52 5.12 5.69
C ILE A 72 -1.17 5.96 4.45
N GLN A 73 -2.14 6.67 3.88
CA GLN A 73 -1.95 7.46 2.66
C GLN A 73 -1.35 8.84 2.93
N GLU A 74 -1.60 9.43 4.11
CA GLU A 74 -1.21 10.81 4.40
C GLU A 74 -0.55 10.99 5.78
N ALA A 75 -1.30 10.75 6.87
CA ALA A 75 -0.90 11.25 8.18
C ALA A 75 0.41 10.64 8.70
N ASN A 76 0.65 9.35 8.46
CA ASN A 76 1.87 8.68 8.91
C ASN A 76 3.11 9.19 8.17
N ALA A 77 2.97 9.45 6.88
CA ALA A 77 4.03 10.06 6.06
C ALA A 77 4.35 11.46 6.56
N ALA A 78 3.32 12.29 6.78
CA ALA A 78 3.48 13.64 7.28
C ALA A 78 4.21 13.66 8.64
N ARG A 79 3.77 12.82 9.58
CA ARG A 79 4.38 12.67 10.92
C ARG A 79 5.83 12.20 10.87
N LEU A 80 6.20 11.41 9.87
CA LEU A 80 7.56 10.87 9.72
C LEU A 80 8.53 11.91 9.18
N TRP A 81 8.10 12.77 8.26
CA TRP A 81 9.00 13.63 7.48
C TRP A 81 8.92 15.13 7.79
N PHE A 82 7.81 15.62 8.33
CA PHE A 82 7.56 17.07 8.49
C PHE A 82 7.28 17.45 9.94
N LYS A 83 8.08 16.92 10.87
CA LYS A 83 8.07 17.39 12.26
C LYS A 83 8.56 18.83 12.38
#